data_AF-A0A7C5Y5F3-F1
#
_entry.id   AF-A0A7C5Y5F3-F1
#
_cell.length_a   1.000
_cell.length_b   1.000
_cell.length_c   1.000
_cell.angle_alpha   90.00
_cell.angle_beta   90.00
_cell.angle_gamma   90.00
#
_symmetry.space_group_name_H-M   'P 1'
#
loop_
_entity.id
_entity.type
_entity.pdbx_description
1 polymer ?
#
loop_
_entity_poly.entity_id
_entity_poly.type
_entity_poly.pdbx_seq_one_letter_code
_entity_poly.pdbx_strand_id
1 'polypeptide(L)' 'MKIKCPHCGFEGDSSEFTYIYEVTLYIVNSHVEREERERPLLAVCPKCKQGFLLENPYKRFYKQSTQ' A
#
# COMPACT_ATOMS: atom_id res chain seq x y z
N MET A 1 5.72 16.38 1.40
CA MET A 1 5.23 15.84 0.10
C MET A 1 3.73 15.87 0.15
N LYS A 2 3.06 16.40 -0.88
CA LYS A 2 1.59 16.43 -0.87
C LYS A 2 0.99 15.13 -1.38
N ILE A 3 -0.08 14.68 -0.74
CA ILE A 3 -0.85 13.50 -1.12
C ILE A 3 -2.29 13.93 -1.35
N LYS A 4 -2.87 13.45 -2.46
CA LYS A 4 -4.30 13.64 -2.78
C LYS A 4 -5.06 12.35 -2.55
N CYS A 5 -6.11 12.40 -1.74
CA CYS A 5 -7.01 11.29 -1.54
C CYS A 5 -7.83 11.03 -2.81
N PRO A 6 -7.78 9.81 -3.39
CA PRO A 6 -8.53 9.50 -4.61
C PRO A 6 -10.04 9.39 -4.38
N HIS A 7 -10.47 9.20 -3.13
CA HIS A 7 -11.87 8.97 -2.78
C HIS A 7 -12.66 10.27 -2.54
N CYS A 8 -12.05 11.27 -1.90
CA CYS A 8 -12.74 12.53 -1.54
C CYS A 8 -12.06 13.80 -2.05
N GLY A 9 -10.91 13.67 -2.71
CA GLY A 9 -10.17 14.81 -3.28
C GLY A 9 -9.38 15.66 -2.30
N PHE A 10 -9.41 15.36 -0.99
CA PHE A 10 -8.58 16.06 0.02
C PHE A 10 -7.10 16.02 -0.36
N GLU A 11 -6.44 17.17 -0.34
CA GLU A 11 -5.01 17.33 -0.57
C GLU A 11 -4.36 17.86 0.70
N GLY A 12 -3.35 17.15 1.20
CA GLY A 12 -2.67 17.47 2.45
C GLY A 12 -1.22 17.00 2.45
N ASP A 13 -0.48 17.38 3.48
CA ASP A 13 0.87 16.89 3.71
C ASP A 13 0.86 15.42 4.12
N SER A 14 1.90 14.69 3.72
CA SER A 14 2.03 13.26 4.01
C SER A 14 1.96 12.94 5.52
N SER A 15 2.34 13.85 6.40
CA SER A 15 2.24 13.68 7.86
C SER A 15 0.81 13.67 8.38
N GLU A 16 -0.17 14.16 7.61
CA GLU A 16 -1.58 14.20 8.00
C GLU A 16 -2.29 12.85 7.78
N PHE A 17 -1.68 11.93 7.04
CA PHE A 17 -2.23 10.62 6.74
C PHE A 17 -1.73 9.57 7.74
N THR A 18 -2.59 8.63 8.08
CA THR A 18 -2.18 7.44 8.85
C THR A 18 -1.71 6.36 7.87
N TYR A 19 -0.58 5.73 8.17
CA TYR A 19 -0.04 4.65 7.34
C TYR A 19 -0.23 3.31 8.03
N ILE A 20 -0.70 2.33 7.26
CA ILE A 20 -0.84 0.95 7.70
C ILE A 20 0.09 0.10 6.85
N TYR A 21 0.90 -0.70 7.53
CA TYR A 21 1.75 -1.71 6.92
C TYR A 21 1.21 -3.08 7.31
N GLU A 22 0.83 -3.88 6.32
CA GLU A 22 0.43 -5.26 6.52
C GLU A 22 1.68 -6.15 6.50
N VAL A 23 1.84 -6.99 7.51
CA VAL A 23 2.90 -8.01 7.57
C VAL A 23 2.25 -9.38 7.49
N THR A 24 2.65 -10.20 6.52
CA THR A 24 2.26 -11.61 6.46
C THR A 24 3.40 -12.47 6.98
N LEU A 25 3.09 -13.44 7.84
CA LEU A 25 4.01 -14.49 8.24
C LEU A 25 3.59 -15.79 7.57
N TYR A 26 4.51 -16.44 6.86
CA TYR A 26 4.27 -17.77 6.32
C TYR A 26 4.74 -18.83 7.31
N ILE A 27 3.92 -19.84 7.56
CA ILE A 27 4.32 -21.01 8.35
C ILE A 27 4.48 -22.17 7.39
N VAL A 28 5.72 -22.66 7.24
CA VAL A 28 6.06 -23.81 6.39
C VAL A 28 6.82 -24.80 7.24
N ASN A 29 6.35 -26.06 7.31
CA ASN A 29 6.98 -27.11 8.12
C ASN A 29 7.28 -26.68 9.57
N SER A 30 6.34 -25.98 10.21
CA SER A 30 6.48 -25.42 11.57
C SER A 30 7.57 -24.36 11.76
N HIS A 31 8.10 -23.80 10.67
CA HIS A 31 9.04 -22.68 10.70
C HIS A 31 8.38 -21.43 10.12
N VAL A 32 8.72 -20.26 10.67
CA VAL A 32 8.29 -18.97 10.14
C VAL A 32 9.23 -18.58 9.02
N GLU A 33 8.68 -18.51 7.80
CA GLU A 33 9.39 -18.05 6.61
C GLU A 33 9.07 -16.57 6.37
N ARG A 34 10.07 -15.84 5.85
CA ARG A 34 9.92 -14.41 5.53
C ARG A 34 9.05 -14.23 4.29
N GLU A 35 8.15 -13.25 4.33
CA GLU A 35 7.46 -12.79 3.13
C GLU A 35 8.43 -11.96 2.26
N GLU A 36 8.78 -12.48 1.08
CA GLU A 36 9.61 -11.79 0.07
C GLU A 36 8.83 -10.81 -0.81
N ARG A 37 7.51 -10.70 -0.62
CA ARG A 37 6.66 -9.82 -1.42
C ARG A 37 6.75 -8.39 -0.89
N GLU A 38 7.19 -7.46 -1.74
CA GLU A 38 6.98 -6.04 -1.50
C GLU A 38 5.48 -5.70 -1.57
N ARG A 39 4.98 -5.07 -0.51
CA ARG A 39 3.61 -4.53 -0.44
C ARG A 39 3.67 -3.01 -0.34
N PRO A 40 2.92 -2.28 -1.19
CA PRO A 40 2.85 -0.83 -1.08
C PRO A 40 2.14 -0.41 0.20
N LEU A 41 2.55 0.74 0.74
CA LEU A 41 1.95 1.32 1.93
C LEU A 41 0.48 1.70 1.69
N LEU A 42 -0.36 1.35 2.65
CA LEU A 42 -1.75 1.80 2.71
C LEU A 42 -1.80 3.12 3.47
N ALA A 43 -2.27 4.18 2.81
CA ALA A 43 -2.55 5.47 3.43
C ALA A 43 -4.04 5.58 3.76
N VAL A 44 -4.37 6.07 4.94
CA VAL A 44 -5.74 6.32 5.39
C VAL A 44 -5.99 7.82 5.42
N CYS A 45 -7.01 8.27 4.67
CA CYS A 45 -7.35 9.69 4.59
C CYS A 45 -7.91 10.21 5.92
N PRO A 46 -7.40 11.35 6.45
CA PRO A 46 -7.92 11.92 7.69
C PRO A 46 -9.36 12.44 7.56
N LYS A 47 -9.82 12.75 6.34
CA LYS A 47 -11.15 13.30 6.05
C LYS A 47 -12.22 12.23 5.84
N CYS A 48 -12.07 11.36 4.84
CA CYS A 48 -13.09 10.35 4.52
C CYS A 48 -12.85 8.98 5.15
N LYS A 49 -11.73 8.78 5.86
CA LYS A 49 -11.33 7.53 6.54
C LYS A 49 -11.15 6.32 5.62
N GLN A 50 -11.20 6.52 4.30
CA GLN A 50 -10.93 5.47 3.33
C GLN A 50 -9.43 5.22 3.18
N GLY A 51 -9.06 3.95 3.09
CA GLY A 51 -7.71 3.50 2.76
C GLY A 51 -7.46 3.51 1.25
N PHE A 52 -6.23 3.82 0.84
CA PHE A 52 -5.78 3.69 -0.54
C PHE A 52 -4.28 3.41 -0.59
N LEU A 53 -3.84 2.74 -1.65
CA LEU A 53 -2.43 2.42 -1.85
C LEU A 53 -1.72 3.61 -2.51
N LEU A 54 -0.53 3.96 -2.01
CA LEU A 54 0.28 5.03 -2.60
C LEU A 54 0.87 4.65 -3.96
N GLU A 55 1.00 3.35 -4.20
CA GLU A 55 1.51 2.79 -5.45
C GLU A 55 0.64 1.63 -5.90
N ASN A 56 0.56 1.40 -7.21
CA ASN A 56 -0.16 0.25 -7.75
C ASN A 56 0.62 -1.05 -7.41
N PRO A 57 0.08 -1.95 -6.57
CA PRO A 57 0.76 -3.18 -6.15
C PRO A 57 1.02 -4.16 -7.30
N TYR A 58 0.32 -4.00 -8.42
CA TYR A 58 0.42 -4.87 -9.58
C TYR A 58 1.26 -4.30 -10.71
N LYS A 59 1.87 -3.11 -10.53
CA LYS A 59 2.66 -2.43 -11.56
C LYS A 59 3.73 -3.32 -12.19
N ARG A 60 4.34 -4.22 -11.41
CA ARG A 60 5.37 -5.17 -11.88
C ARG A 60 4.83 -6.23 -12.85
N PHE A 61 3.57 -6.61 -12.73
CA PHE A 61 2.95 -7.63 -13.60
C PHE A 61 2.52 -7.03 -14.94
N TYR A 62 2.10 -5.76 -14.97
CA TYR A 62 1.72 -5.08 -16.22
C TYR A 62 2.90 -4.69 -17.12
N LYS A 63 4.14 -4.71 -16.62
CA LYS A 63 5.33 -4.45 -17.43
C LYS A 63 5.73 -5.64 -18.32
N GLN A 64 5.21 -6.83 -18.06
CA GLN A 64 5.58 -8.06 -18.78
C GLN A 64 4.67 -8.37 -19.97
N SER A 65 3.56 -7.66 -20.15
CA SER A 65 2.54 -7.94 -21.18
C SER A 65 2.73 -7.19 -22.51
N THR A 66 3.93 -6.68 -22.78
CA THR A 66 4.29 -6.11 -24.09
C THR A 66 5.42 -6.94 -24.70
N GLN A 67 5.08 -8.12 -25.21
CA GLN A 67 5.88 -8.89 -26.17
C GLN A 67 4.96 -9.36 -27.28
#